data_AF-A0A7K6BCV0-F1
#
_entry.id   AF-A0A7K6BCV0-F1
#
_cell.length_a   1.000
_cell.length_b   1.000
_cell.length_c   1.000
_cell.angle_alpha   90.00
_cell.angle_beta   90.00
_cell.angle_gamma   90.00
#
_symmetry.space_group_name_H-M   'P 1'
#
loop_
_entity.id
_entity.type
_entity.pdbx_description
1 polymer ?
#
loop_
_entity_poly.entity_id
_entity_poly.type
_entity_poly.pdbx_seq_one_letter_code
_entity_poly.pdbx_strand_id
1 'polypeptide(L)'
;RVNCSFYFKIGACRHGDRCSRLHNKPTFSQTILIQNIYRNPQNSAQTADGSHCAVSDVEMQEHYDEFFEEVFTEMEEKYGEVEEMNVCDNLGDHLVGNVYVKFRREEDAEKAVIDLNNRWFNGQPIHAELSPVTDFREACCRQYEMG
;
A
#
# COMPACT_ATOMS: atom_id res chain seq x y z
N ARG A 1 -21.91 -17.31 -3.05
CA ARG A 1 -21.74 -15.83 -3.01
C ARG A 1 -20.93 -15.43 -4.24
N VAL A 2 -21.18 -14.26 -4.82
CA VAL A 2 -20.41 -13.76 -5.99
C VAL A 2 -19.11 -13.09 -5.54
N ASN A 3 -18.08 -13.08 -6.39
CA ASN A 3 -16.78 -12.47 -6.10
C ASN A 3 -16.87 -10.94 -6.05
N CYS A 4 -16.08 -10.32 -5.17
CA CYS A 4 -15.94 -8.88 -5.09
C CYS A 4 -14.98 -8.40 -6.18
N SER A 5 -15.49 -7.67 -7.17
CA SER A 5 -14.70 -7.11 -8.26
C SER A 5 -13.65 -6.11 -7.77
N PHE A 6 -13.94 -5.34 -6.72
CA PHE A 6 -13.00 -4.36 -6.16
C PHE A 6 -11.82 -5.04 -5.49
N TYR A 7 -12.07 -6.00 -4.59
CA TYR A 7 -10.99 -6.73 -3.95
C TYR A 7 -10.15 -7.50 -4.96
N PHE A 8 -10.78 -8.13 -5.95
CA PHE A 8 -10.04 -8.87 -6.99
C PHE A 8 -9.11 -7.96 -7.79
N LYS A 9 -9.55 -6.76 -8.18
CA LYS A 9 -8.76 -5.86 -9.03
C LYS A 9 -7.76 -4.99 -8.27
N ILE A 10 -8.15 -4.53 -7.08
CA ILE A 10 -7.45 -3.49 -6.34
C ILE A 10 -6.77 -4.08 -5.10
N GLY A 11 -7.07 -5.31 -4.70
CA GLY A 11 -6.58 -5.90 -3.45
C GLY A 11 -7.23 -5.34 -2.18
N ALA A 12 -8.08 -4.31 -2.31
CA ALA A 12 -8.77 -3.66 -1.21
C ALA A 12 -10.27 -3.45 -1.49
N CYS A 13 -11.06 -3.38 -0.42
CA CYS A 13 -12.50 -3.11 -0.50
C CYS A 13 -12.94 -2.22 0.65
N ARG A 14 -13.69 -1.16 0.34
CA ARG A 14 -14.27 -0.23 1.35
C ARG A 14 -15.13 -0.89 2.42
N HIS A 15 -15.63 -2.10 2.18
CA HIS A 15 -16.45 -2.83 3.15
C HIS A 15 -15.64 -3.80 4.02
N GLY A 16 -14.35 -4.02 3.72
CA GLY A 16 -13.49 -4.96 4.44
C GLY A 16 -14.15 -6.33 4.63
N ASP A 17 -14.05 -6.88 5.83
CA ASP A 17 -14.66 -8.16 6.21
C ASP A 17 -16.20 -8.14 6.25
N ARG A 18 -16.82 -6.96 6.27
CA ARG A 18 -18.28 -6.79 6.20
C ARG A 18 -18.80 -6.82 4.76
N CYS A 19 -17.94 -7.04 3.77
CA CYS A 19 -18.36 -7.15 2.38
C CYS A 19 -19.35 -8.33 2.20
N SER A 20 -20.46 -8.07 1.52
CA SER A 20 -21.44 -9.12 1.19
C SER A 20 -20.97 -10.05 0.07
N ARG A 21 -19.90 -9.67 -0.64
CA ARG A 21 -19.26 -10.42 -1.72
C ARG A 21 -18.00 -11.13 -1.21
N LEU A 22 -17.55 -12.14 -1.95
CA LEU A 22 -16.41 -12.96 -1.55
C LEU A 22 -15.06 -12.26 -1.85
N HIS A 23 -14.17 -12.23 -0.87
CA HIS A 23 -12.75 -11.83 -1.01
C HIS A 23 -11.90 -13.10 -1.00
N ASN A 24 -11.41 -13.50 -2.18
CA ASN A 24 -10.54 -14.67 -2.29
C ASN A 24 -9.10 -14.23 -2.04
N LYS A 25 -8.62 -14.36 -0.80
CA LYS A 25 -7.22 -14.08 -0.47
C LYS A 25 -6.33 -15.14 -1.14
N PRO A 26 -5.31 -14.75 -1.93
CA PRO A 26 -4.42 -15.70 -2.55
C PRO A 26 -3.57 -16.44 -1.51
N THR A 27 -3.25 -17.71 -1.76
CA THR A 27 -2.28 -18.48 -0.97
C THR A 27 -0.86 -18.36 -1.51
N PHE A 28 -0.71 -17.84 -2.73
CA PHE A 28 0.55 -17.50 -3.40
C PHE A 28 0.28 -16.28 -4.30
N SER A 29 1.23 -15.36 -4.35
CA SER A 29 1.16 -14.18 -5.21
C SER A 29 2.56 -13.58 -5.34
N GLN A 30 2.84 -12.91 -6.44
CA GLN A 30 4.02 -12.05 -6.58
C GLN A 30 3.85 -10.72 -5.85
N THR A 31 2.62 -10.34 -5.54
CA THR A 31 2.29 -9.02 -5.01
C THR A 31 1.89 -9.10 -3.54
N ILE A 32 2.44 -8.20 -2.74
CA ILE A 32 2.02 -7.96 -1.36
C ILE A 32 1.32 -6.61 -1.26
N LEU A 33 0.47 -6.49 -0.24
CA LEU A 33 -0.10 -5.24 0.23
C LEU A 33 0.39 -4.99 1.66
N ILE A 34 1.03 -3.85 1.88
CA ILE A 34 1.34 -3.31 3.20
C ILE A 34 0.32 -2.22 3.51
N GLN A 35 -0.48 -2.41 4.55
CA GLN A 35 -1.62 -1.54 4.84
C GLN A 35 -1.21 -0.30 5.63
N ASN A 36 -1.67 0.88 5.20
CA ASN A 36 -1.60 2.15 5.95
C ASN A 36 -0.20 2.49 6.51
N ILE A 37 0.85 2.17 5.77
CA ILE A 37 2.25 2.39 6.19
C ILE A 37 2.76 3.77 5.78
N TYR A 38 2.30 4.29 4.63
CA TYR A 38 2.62 5.66 4.22
C TYR A 38 1.74 6.68 4.96
N ARG A 39 2.37 7.67 5.57
CA ARG A 39 1.70 8.77 6.28
C ARG A 39 2.01 10.07 5.56
N ASN A 40 1.09 10.52 4.71
CA ASN A 40 1.23 11.82 4.07
C ASN A 40 1.20 12.95 5.14
N PRO A 41 2.25 13.78 5.23
CA PRO A 41 2.34 14.88 6.19
C PRO A 41 1.12 15.83 6.16
N GLN A 42 0.54 16.05 4.98
CA GLN A 42 -0.64 16.90 4.81
C GLN A 42 -1.90 16.32 5.47
N ASN A 43 -2.03 14.99 5.53
CA ASN A 43 -3.16 14.33 6.17
C ASN A 43 -3.04 14.38 7.71
N SER A 44 -1.82 14.39 8.23
CA SER A 44 -1.52 14.53 9.66
C SER A 44 -1.55 15.98 10.18
N ALA A 45 -1.51 16.97 9.28
CA ALA A 45 -1.52 18.40 9.63
C ALA A 45 -2.91 18.95 10.02
N GLN A 46 -3.92 18.11 10.23
CA GLN A 46 -5.18 18.52 10.86
C GLN A 46 -4.98 18.69 12.37
N THR A 47 -4.48 19.85 12.77
CA THR A 47 -4.47 20.28 14.17
C THR A 47 -5.90 20.53 14.66
N ALA A 48 -6.15 20.32 15.96
CA ALA A 48 -7.46 20.47 16.58
C ALA A 48 -8.04 21.91 16.51
N ASP A 49 -7.22 22.89 16.12
CA ASP A 49 -7.60 24.29 15.92
C ASP A 49 -7.96 24.63 14.46
N GLY A 50 -7.87 23.66 13.53
CA GLY A 50 -8.13 23.86 12.10
C GLY A 50 -7.05 24.68 11.37
N SER A 51 -5.89 24.90 11.99
CA SER A 51 -4.74 25.55 11.38
C SER A 51 -4.01 24.59 10.44
N HIS A 52 -4.09 24.81 9.12
CA HIS A 52 -3.21 24.12 8.19
C HIS A 52 -1.76 24.59 8.37
N CYS A 53 -0.90 23.73 8.92
CA CYS A 53 0.53 23.84 8.61
C CYS A 53 0.69 23.44 7.13
N ALA A 54 0.73 24.43 6.25
CA ALA A 54 1.00 24.20 4.84
C ALA A 54 2.45 23.74 4.69
N VAL A 55 2.65 22.42 4.68
CA VAL A 55 3.89 21.80 4.20
C VAL A 55 4.05 22.19 2.74
N SER A 56 5.22 22.69 2.36
CA SER A 56 5.47 23.08 0.98
C SER A 56 5.49 21.87 0.05
N ASP A 57 5.24 22.08 -1.24
CA ASP A 57 5.28 21.00 -2.24
C ASP A 57 6.67 20.33 -2.31
N VAL A 58 7.73 21.10 -2.03
CA VAL A 58 9.13 20.60 -2.00
C VAL A 58 9.34 19.66 -0.82
N GLU A 59 8.95 20.07 0.39
CA GLU A 59 9.06 19.24 1.59
C GLU A 59 8.21 17.96 1.48
N MET A 60 7.05 18.05 0.80
CA MET A 60 6.20 16.90 0.55
C MET A 60 6.84 15.90 -0.40
N GLN A 61 7.47 16.40 -1.48
CA GLN A 61 8.19 15.55 -2.43
C GLN A 61 9.40 14.89 -1.76
N GLU A 62 10.19 15.63 -0.98
CA GLU A 62 11.32 15.09 -0.24
C GLU A 62 10.87 13.98 0.73
N HIS A 63 9.81 14.21 1.50
CA HIS A 63 9.25 13.19 2.40
C HIS A 63 8.75 11.94 1.64
N TYR A 64 8.15 12.12 0.46
CA TYR A 64 7.70 11.01 -0.37
C TYR A 64 8.90 10.21 -0.93
N ASP A 65 9.91 10.90 -1.45
CA ASP A 65 11.10 10.29 -2.04
C ASP A 65 11.89 9.51 -0.98
N GLU A 66 12.09 10.08 0.22
CA GLU A 66 12.73 9.40 1.36
C GLU A 66 11.97 8.14 1.75
N PHE A 67 10.64 8.22 1.89
CA PHE A 67 9.80 7.07 2.20
C PHE A 67 9.86 6.00 1.12
N PHE A 68 9.76 6.40 -0.15
CA PHE A 68 9.78 5.47 -1.27
C PHE A 68 11.13 4.75 -1.35
N GLU A 69 12.24 5.47 -1.23
CA GLU A 69 13.59 4.90 -1.25
C GLU A 69 13.81 3.93 -0.08
N GLU A 70 13.40 4.31 1.14
CA GLU A 70 13.52 3.45 2.32
C GLU A 70 12.77 2.13 2.13
N VAL A 71 11.50 2.19 1.71
CA VAL A 71 10.70 0.98 1.52
C VAL A 71 11.22 0.15 0.36
N PHE A 72 11.54 0.77 -0.78
CA PHE A 72 12.03 0.05 -1.96
C PHE A 72 13.33 -0.71 -1.66
N THR A 73 14.32 0.00 -1.09
CA THR A 73 15.63 -0.58 -0.76
C THR A 73 15.47 -1.73 0.25
N GLU A 74 14.66 -1.52 1.28
CA GLU A 74 14.38 -2.55 2.28
C GLU A 74 13.73 -3.79 1.67
N MET A 75 12.81 -3.62 0.70
CA MET A 75 12.18 -4.75 0.01
C MET A 75 13.18 -5.53 -0.84
N GLU A 76 14.01 -4.83 -1.63
CA GLU A 76 15.01 -5.46 -2.50
C GLU A 76 16.10 -6.19 -1.71
N GLU A 77 16.63 -5.55 -0.68
CA GLU A 77 17.76 -6.09 0.08
C GLU A 77 17.36 -7.29 0.95
N LYS A 78 16.17 -7.28 1.55
CA LYS A 78 15.77 -8.33 2.51
C LYS A 78 14.96 -9.46 1.89
N TYR A 79 14.16 -9.20 0.87
CA TYR A 79 13.20 -10.18 0.37
C TYR A 79 13.55 -10.65 -1.03
N GLY A 80 13.66 -9.74 -2.00
CA GLY A 80 14.02 -10.09 -3.37
C GLY A 80 13.73 -8.97 -4.36
N GLU A 81 14.07 -9.21 -5.64
CA GLU A 81 13.95 -8.24 -6.73
C GLU A 81 12.52 -7.70 -6.84
N VAL A 82 12.39 -6.37 -6.77
CA VAL A 82 11.10 -5.67 -6.88
C VAL A 82 10.88 -5.29 -8.35
N GLU A 83 9.79 -5.77 -8.95
CA GLU A 83 9.41 -5.40 -10.31
C GLU A 83 8.68 -4.05 -10.36
N GLU A 84 7.81 -3.78 -9.39
CA GLU A 84 7.00 -2.57 -9.34
C GLU A 84 6.55 -2.29 -7.89
N MET A 85 6.52 -1.02 -7.50
CA MET A 85 6.04 -0.57 -6.19
C MET A 85 5.17 0.67 -6.32
N ASN A 86 3.97 0.63 -5.73
CA ASN A 86 3.00 1.72 -5.77
C ASN A 86 2.57 2.13 -4.36
N VAL A 87 2.61 3.43 -4.09
CA VAL A 87 2.17 4.04 -2.83
C VAL A 87 0.85 4.76 -3.06
N CYS A 88 -0.16 4.45 -2.25
CA CYS A 88 -1.49 5.02 -2.38
C CYS A 88 -1.65 6.29 -1.53
N ASP A 89 -1.86 7.42 -2.19
CA ASP A 89 -2.20 8.71 -1.55
C ASP A 89 -3.73 8.94 -1.49
N ASN A 90 -4.52 7.86 -1.40
CA ASN A 90 -5.97 7.97 -1.28
C ASN A 90 -6.38 8.45 0.13
N LEU A 91 -7.51 9.14 0.26
CA LEU A 91 -8.05 9.56 1.57
C LEU A 91 -8.97 8.51 2.22
N GLY A 92 -9.45 7.52 1.45
CA GLY A 92 -10.39 6.53 1.97
C GLY A 92 -9.68 5.46 2.81
N ASP A 93 -10.22 5.14 3.98
CA ASP A 93 -9.66 4.19 4.97
C ASP A 93 -9.21 2.83 4.42
N HIS A 94 -9.76 2.40 3.28
CA HIS A 94 -9.46 1.12 2.64
C HIS A 94 -8.26 1.17 1.69
N LEU A 95 -7.76 2.37 1.35
CA LEU A 95 -6.65 2.59 0.43
C LEU A 95 -5.58 3.55 0.96
N VAL A 96 -5.92 4.39 1.95
CA VAL A 96 -5.01 5.39 2.50
C VAL A 96 -3.73 4.76 2.99
N GLY A 97 -2.60 5.26 2.46
CA GLY A 97 -1.27 4.85 2.88
C GLY A 97 -0.89 3.42 2.52
N ASN A 98 -1.68 2.73 1.70
CA ASN A 98 -1.35 1.37 1.26
C ASN A 98 -0.13 1.40 0.34
N VAL A 99 0.76 0.43 0.50
CA VAL A 99 1.89 0.19 -0.40
C VAL A 99 1.74 -1.18 -1.00
N TYR A 100 1.73 -1.24 -2.33
CA TYR A 100 1.79 -2.49 -3.07
C TYR A 100 3.20 -2.72 -3.56
N VAL A 101 3.73 -3.92 -3.35
CA VAL A 101 5.04 -4.31 -3.82
C VAL A 101 4.87 -5.60 -4.62
N LYS A 102 5.29 -5.58 -5.88
CA LYS A 102 5.32 -6.76 -6.74
C LYS A 102 6.76 -7.24 -6.86
N PHE A 103 7.01 -8.44 -6.38
CA PHE A 103 8.30 -9.12 -6.50
C PHE A 103 8.38 -9.92 -7.80
N ARG A 104 9.60 -10.21 -8.23
CA ARG A 104 9.83 -11.12 -9.36
C ARG A 104 9.38 -12.54 -9.05
N ARG A 105 9.49 -12.98 -7.80
CA ARG A 105 9.15 -14.35 -7.36
C ARG A 105 8.09 -14.35 -6.27
N GLU A 106 7.20 -15.33 -6.32
CA GLU A 106 6.15 -15.51 -5.30
C GLU A 106 6.72 -15.87 -3.92
N GLU A 107 7.85 -16.57 -3.90
CA GLU A 107 8.58 -16.96 -2.69
C GLU A 107 9.08 -15.75 -1.90
N ASP A 108 9.52 -14.69 -2.61
CA ASP A 108 10.00 -13.45 -1.99
C ASP A 108 8.84 -12.68 -1.35
N ALA A 109 7.68 -12.67 -2.01
CA ALA A 109 6.45 -12.08 -1.49
C ALA A 109 5.96 -12.80 -0.21
N GLU A 110 5.97 -14.13 -0.21
CA GLU A 110 5.60 -14.93 0.98
C GLU A 110 6.56 -14.65 2.15
N LYS A 111 7.87 -14.65 1.87
CA LYS A 111 8.90 -14.31 2.87
C LYS A 111 8.69 -12.90 3.44
N ALA A 112 8.41 -11.91 2.58
CA ALA A 112 8.14 -10.53 2.98
C ALA A 112 6.94 -10.44 3.92
N VAL A 113 5.81 -11.08 3.58
CA VAL A 113 4.61 -11.08 4.43
C VAL A 113 4.90 -11.68 5.81
N ILE A 114 5.62 -12.79 5.87
CA ILE A 114 5.93 -13.47 7.14
C ILE A 114 6.81 -12.57 8.02
N ASP A 115 7.88 -11.99 7.49
CA ASP A 115 8.80 -11.15 8.27
C ASP A 115 8.14 -9.82 8.67
N LEU A 116 7.52 -9.12 7.73
CA LEU A 116 6.94 -7.79 7.96
C LEU A 116 5.88 -7.78 9.07
N ASN A 117 5.04 -8.81 9.16
CA ASN A 117 4.02 -8.88 10.22
C ASN A 117 4.61 -9.04 11.64
N ASN A 118 5.92 -9.25 11.78
CA ASN A 118 6.62 -9.28 13.06
C ASN A 118 7.43 -8.01 13.32
N ARG A 119 7.26 -6.98 12.48
CA ARG A 119 8.09 -5.77 12.48
C ARG A 119 7.27 -4.51 12.69
N TRP A 120 8.00 -3.43 12.95
CA TRP A 120 7.46 -2.12 13.26
C TRP A 120 8.06 -1.08 12.33
N PHE A 121 7.26 -0.09 11.94
CA PHE A 121 7.66 1.06 11.14
C PHE A 121 7.07 2.32 11.79
N ASN A 122 7.91 3.32 12.06
CA ASN A 122 7.50 4.57 12.73
C ASN A 122 6.64 4.38 14.00
N GLY A 123 7.00 3.39 14.81
CA GLY A 123 6.31 3.09 16.07
C GLY A 123 4.94 2.42 15.92
N GLN A 124 4.59 1.93 14.73
CA GLN A 124 3.39 1.14 14.48
C GLN A 124 3.73 -0.27 13.99
N PRO A 125 2.95 -1.31 14.37
CA PRO A 125 3.11 -2.63 13.81
C PRO A 125 2.77 -2.61 12.31
N ILE A 126 3.55 -3.34 11.51
CA ILE A 126 3.30 -3.47 10.08
C ILE A 126 2.24 -4.54 9.85
N HIS A 127 1.29 -4.26 8.95
CA HIS A 127 0.29 -5.22 8.50
C HIS A 127 0.49 -5.51 7.01
N ALA A 128 0.97 -6.72 6.71
CA ALA A 128 1.23 -7.16 5.34
C ALA A 128 0.38 -8.38 4.98
N GLU A 129 -0.11 -8.46 3.75
CA GLU A 129 -0.79 -9.64 3.22
C GLU A 129 -0.48 -9.87 1.75
N LEU A 130 -0.64 -11.11 1.27
CA LEU A 130 -0.59 -11.39 -0.17
C LEU A 130 -1.77 -10.70 -0.86
N SER A 131 -1.49 -10.01 -1.95
CA SER A 131 -2.46 -9.25 -2.73
C SER A 131 -2.82 -9.99 -4.01
N PRO A 132 -4.10 -10.01 -4.44
CA PRO A 132 -4.51 -10.60 -5.72
C PRO A 132 -4.15 -9.72 -6.93
N VAL A 133 -3.60 -8.52 -6.72
CA VAL A 133 -3.31 -7.55 -7.79
C VAL A 133 -2.13 -8.03 -8.63
N THR A 134 -2.34 -8.19 -9.94
CA THR A 134 -1.30 -8.64 -10.88
C THR A 134 -0.87 -7.56 -11.88
N ASP A 135 -1.76 -6.60 -12.15
CA ASP A 135 -1.54 -5.49 -13.09
C ASP A 135 -2.00 -4.18 -12.43
N PHE A 136 -1.04 -3.34 -12.06
CA PHE A 136 -1.34 -2.09 -11.40
C PHE A 136 -2.01 -1.05 -12.30
N ARG A 137 -1.84 -1.13 -13.63
CA ARG A 137 -2.49 -0.21 -14.58
C ARG A 137 -4.01 -0.35 -14.57
N GLU A 138 -4.52 -1.55 -14.26
CA GLU A 138 -5.95 -1.78 -14.07
C GLU A 138 -6.44 -1.38 -12.67
N ALA A 139 -5.51 -1.20 -11.72
CA ALA A 139 -5.79 -0.83 -10.34
C ALA A 139 -5.68 0.68 -10.07
N CYS A 140 -4.91 1.40 -10.88
CA CYS A 140 -4.73 2.84 -10.79
C CYS A 140 -5.97 3.62 -11.22
N CYS A 141 -6.21 4.75 -10.57
CA CYS A 141 -7.27 5.68 -10.96
C CYS A 141 -6.87 6.39 -12.25
N ARG A 142 -7.52 6.06 -13.37
CA ARG A 142 -7.26 6.68 -14.68
C ARG A 142 -7.37 8.21 -14.72
N GLN A 143 -8.14 8.81 -13.80
CA GLN A 143 -8.27 10.28 -13.72
C GLN A 143 -7.03 10.94 -13.11
N TYR A 144 -6.26 10.21 -12.29
CA TYR A 144 -5.03 10.70 -11.68
C TYR A 144 -3.83 10.57 -12.63
N GLU A 145 -3.80 9.57 -13.51
CA GLU A 145 -2.75 9.41 -14.54
C GLU A 145 -2.77 10.50 -15.64
N MET A 146 -3.86 11.26 -15.77
CA MET A 146 -4.01 12.33 -16.77
C MET A 146 -3.92 13.75 -16.17
N GLY A 147 -3.58 13.85 -14.87
CA GLY A 147 -3.49 15.10 -14.11
C GLY A 147 -2.08 15.64 -14.02
#